data_AF-A0A3M2BB14-F1
#
_entry.id   AF-A0A3M2BB14-F1
#
_cell.length_a   1.000
_cell.length_b   1.000
_cell.length_c   1.000
_cell.angle_alpha   90.00
_cell.angle_beta   90.00
_cell.angle_gamma   90.00
#
_symmetry.space_group_name_H-M   'P 1'
#
loop_
_entity.id
_entity.type
_entity.pdbx_description
1 polymer ?
#
loop_
_entity_poly.entity_id
_entity_poly.type
_entity_poly.pdbx_seq_one_letter_code
_entity_poly.pdbx_strand_id
1 'polypeptide(L)'
;LAGHDLVYLLGGATPLYFSSPVLYHTTWDASPLGQLMREYPNDPWAWADALRRRGVVYVLADYAELTRLSQSGWYDPLVTPDVVMAWLDEVADPTAGWPSYGQMLYRLKEKP
;
A
#
# COMPACT_ATOMS: atom_id res chain seq x y z
N LEU A 1 10.05 11.94 6.59
CA LEU A 1 9.69 12.03 5.15
C LEU A 1 10.36 13.30 4.63
N ALA A 2 11.30 13.19 3.70
CA ALA A 2 11.67 14.38 2.94
C ALA A 2 10.45 14.73 2.08
N GLY A 3 10.07 16.01 1.96
CA GLY A 3 8.80 16.44 1.33
C GLY A 3 8.61 16.08 -0.16
N HIS A 4 9.44 15.22 -0.71
CA HIS A 4 9.46 14.75 -2.11
C HIS A 4 9.26 13.24 -2.24
N ASP A 5 9.26 12.48 -1.13
CA ASP A 5 9.11 11.02 -1.17
C ASP A 5 7.64 10.66 -1.44
N LEU A 6 7.37 9.90 -2.52
CA LEU A 6 6.00 9.50 -2.87
C LEU A 6 5.50 8.41 -1.90
N VAL A 7 4.33 8.66 -1.31
CA VAL A 7 3.66 7.72 -0.39
C VAL A 7 2.47 7.06 -1.11
N TYR A 8 2.42 5.74 -1.14
CA TYR A 8 1.23 5.01 -1.57
C TYR A 8 0.27 4.83 -0.39
N LEU A 9 -0.92 5.45 -0.47
CA LEU A 9 -2.02 5.25 0.47
C LEU A 9 -2.77 3.98 0.06
N LEU A 10 -2.63 2.92 0.85
CA LEU A 10 -3.22 1.61 0.60
C LEU A 10 -4.41 1.39 1.54
N GLY A 11 -5.61 1.19 0.97
CA GLY A 11 -6.88 1.19 1.70
C GLY A 11 -7.47 2.60 1.86
N GLY A 12 -6.69 3.54 2.38
CA GLY A 12 -7.11 4.93 2.57
C GLY A 12 -7.07 5.79 1.30
N ALA A 13 -8.05 6.71 1.14
CA ALA A 13 -8.18 7.58 -0.03
C ALA A 13 -8.39 9.06 0.34
N THR A 14 -7.69 9.56 1.36
CA THR A 14 -7.83 10.94 1.88
C THR A 14 -6.57 11.79 1.64
N PRO A 15 -6.22 12.08 0.36
CA PRO A 15 -4.94 12.70 0.00
C PRO A 15 -4.75 14.12 0.56
N LEU A 16 -5.83 14.84 0.88
CA LEU A 16 -5.79 16.23 1.33
C LEU A 16 -5.10 16.44 2.69
N TYR A 17 -4.86 15.37 3.46
CA TYR A 17 -4.17 15.43 4.76
C TYR A 17 -2.64 15.24 4.66
N PHE A 18 -2.10 15.07 3.46
CA PHE A 18 -0.68 14.77 3.25
C PHE A 18 0.03 15.95 2.56
N SER A 19 1.20 16.32 3.08
CA SER A 19 2.07 17.34 2.48
C SER A 19 3.07 16.76 1.46
N SER A 20 3.31 15.45 1.49
CA SER A 20 4.12 14.74 0.50
C SER A 20 3.24 14.32 -0.69
N PRO A 21 3.81 14.15 -1.89
CA PRO A 21 3.10 13.54 -3.01
C PRO A 21 2.53 12.18 -2.63
N VAL A 22 1.33 11.86 -3.10
CA VAL A 22 0.66 10.58 -2.82
C VAL A 22 0.21 9.87 -4.08
N LEU A 23 0.41 8.56 -4.11
CA LEU A 23 -0.33 7.63 -4.95
C LEU A 23 -1.49 7.10 -4.11
N TYR A 24 -2.70 7.09 -4.64
CA TYR A 24 -3.86 6.51 -3.97
C TYR A 24 -4.88 6.11 -5.03
N HIS A 25 -5.92 5.40 -4.62
CA HIS A 25 -7.06 5.11 -5.48
C HIS A 25 -8.32 5.04 -4.62
N THR A 26 -9.46 5.37 -5.20
CA THR A 26 -10.76 5.16 -4.56
C THR A 26 -11.28 3.74 -4.82
N THR A 27 -12.40 3.37 -4.21
CA THR A 27 -13.09 2.10 -4.50
C THR A 27 -13.62 2.00 -5.92
N TRP A 28 -13.68 3.11 -6.66
CA TRP A 28 -14.14 3.16 -8.06
C TRP A 28 -13.00 3.06 -9.07
N ASP A 29 -11.75 3.22 -8.60
CA ASP A 29 -10.54 3.15 -9.40
C ASP A 29 -9.95 1.74 -9.37
N ALA A 30 -9.21 1.37 -10.41
CA ALA A 30 -8.44 0.14 -10.39
C ALA A 30 -7.31 0.23 -9.34
N SER A 31 -7.23 -0.75 -8.45
CA SER A 31 -6.15 -0.82 -7.45
C SER A 31 -4.78 -0.93 -8.12
N PRO A 32 -3.84 0.00 -7.85
CA PRO A 32 -2.46 -0.11 -8.34
C PRO A 32 -1.79 -1.41 -7.90
N LEU A 33 -1.95 -1.81 -6.63
CA LEU A 33 -1.41 -3.07 -6.13
C LEU A 33 -2.13 -4.27 -6.73
N GLY A 34 -3.47 -4.24 -6.82
CA GLY A 34 -4.24 -5.34 -7.43
C GLY A 34 -3.89 -5.57 -8.90
N GLN A 35 -3.59 -4.51 -9.65
CA GLN A 35 -3.05 -4.61 -11.01
C GLN A 35 -1.68 -5.30 -11.03
N LEU A 36 -0.77 -4.92 -10.14
CA LEU A 36 0.55 -5.53 -10.04
C LEU A 36 0.49 -6.99 -9.60
N MET A 37 -0.43 -7.36 -8.71
CA MET A 37 -0.67 -8.74 -8.31
C MET A 37 -1.19 -9.60 -9.47
N ARG A 38 -1.99 -9.03 -10.38
CA ARG A 38 -2.42 -9.70 -11.61
C ARG A 38 -1.29 -9.81 -12.64
N GLU A 39 -0.44 -8.80 -12.76
CA GLU A 39 0.68 -8.77 -13.71
C GLU A 39 1.84 -9.68 -13.28
N TYR A 40 2.13 -9.73 -11.97
CA TYR A 40 3.22 -10.53 -11.39
C TYR A 40 2.67 -11.48 -10.30
N PRO A 41 1.94 -12.55 -10.64
CA PRO A 41 1.32 -13.41 -9.65
C PRO A 41 2.34 -14.01 -8.68
N ASN A 42 2.07 -13.89 -7.38
CA ASN A 42 2.90 -14.43 -6.28
C ASN A 42 4.38 -13.95 -6.28
N ASP A 43 4.65 -12.72 -6.74
CA ASP A 43 5.99 -12.11 -6.68
C ASP A 43 5.95 -10.79 -5.90
N PRO A 44 6.03 -10.85 -4.56
CA PRO A 44 5.93 -9.67 -3.69
C PRO A 44 7.01 -8.62 -3.97
N TRP A 45 8.21 -9.07 -4.35
CA TRP A 45 9.32 -8.19 -4.73
C TRP A 45 9.07 -7.50 -6.07
N ALA A 46 8.50 -8.19 -7.07
CA ALA A 46 8.14 -7.54 -8.33
C ALA A 46 7.08 -6.44 -8.14
N TRP A 47 6.12 -6.61 -7.22
CA TRP A 47 5.16 -5.57 -6.88
C TRP A 47 5.85 -4.35 -6.27
N ALA A 48 6.73 -4.58 -5.29
CA ALA A 48 7.50 -3.52 -4.65
C ALA A 48 8.37 -2.79 -5.67
N ASP A 49 9.09 -3.51 -6.52
CA ASP A 49 9.95 -2.96 -7.56
C ASP A 49 9.14 -2.13 -8.57
N ALA A 50 7.95 -2.59 -8.96
CA ALA A 50 7.08 -1.85 -9.85
C ALA A 50 6.54 -0.56 -9.22
N LEU A 51 6.22 -0.58 -7.92
CA LEU A 51 5.85 0.64 -7.18
C LEU A 51 7.05 1.60 -7.05
N ARG A 52 8.25 1.09 -6.74
CA ARG A 52 9.49 1.90 -6.69
C ARG A 52 9.80 2.55 -8.03
N ARG A 53 9.59 1.85 -9.16
CA ARG A 53 9.73 2.43 -10.51
C ARG A 53 8.75 3.58 -10.78
N ARG A 54 7.62 3.64 -10.06
CA ARG A 54 6.68 4.78 -10.07
C ARG A 54 7.07 5.89 -9.08
N GLY A 55 8.19 5.74 -8.37
CA GLY A 55 8.70 6.67 -7.38
C GLY A 55 8.24 6.40 -5.95
N VAL A 56 7.41 5.38 -5.71
CA VAL A 56 6.89 5.06 -4.36
C VAL A 56 8.04 4.63 -3.46
N VAL A 57 8.20 5.34 -2.34
CA VAL A 57 9.19 5.04 -1.30
C VAL A 57 8.51 4.44 -0.07
N TYR A 58 7.31 4.95 0.25
CA TYR A 58 6.56 4.55 1.42
C TYR A 58 5.20 3.98 1.05
N VAL A 59 4.73 3.02 1.83
CA VAL A 59 3.36 2.51 1.79
C VAL A 59 2.73 2.78 3.14
N LEU A 60 1.66 3.58 3.17
CA LEU A 60 0.80 3.73 4.34
C LEU A 60 -0.36 2.76 4.19
N ALA A 61 -0.31 1.64 4.93
CA ALA A 61 -1.34 0.63 4.92
C ALA A 61 -2.40 0.95 5.99
N ASP A 62 -3.65 1.08 5.57
CA ASP A 62 -4.83 1.21 6.44
C ASP A 62 -5.53 -0.16 6.55
N TYR A 63 -5.10 -0.97 7.51
CA TYR A 63 -5.62 -2.33 7.69
C TYR A 63 -7.06 -2.34 8.17
N ALA A 64 -7.49 -1.32 8.92
CA ALA A 64 -8.87 -1.17 9.35
C ALA A 64 -9.78 -0.99 8.12
N GLU A 65 -9.39 -0.11 7.20
CA GLU A 65 -10.17 0.16 6.00
C GLU A 65 -10.09 -0.99 4.99
N LEU A 66 -8.92 -1.59 4.80
CA LEU A 66 -8.78 -2.81 3.97
C LEU A 66 -9.70 -3.93 4.47
N THR A 67 -9.82 -4.12 5.79
CA THR A 67 -10.72 -5.13 6.38
C THR A 67 -12.18 -4.79 6.06
N ARG A 68 -12.60 -3.55 6.31
CA ARG A 68 -13.98 -3.10 6.07
C ARG A 68 -14.38 -3.18 4.60
N LEU A 69 -13.50 -2.74 3.69
CA LEU A 69 -13.75 -2.73 2.25
C LEU A 69 -13.71 -4.14 1.65
N SER A 70 -12.80 -5.01 2.11
CA SER A 70 -12.74 -6.41 1.67
C SER A 70 -14.01 -7.17 2.05
N GLN A 71 -14.50 -7.00 3.29
CA GLN A 71 -15.74 -7.66 3.75
C GLN A 71 -16.99 -7.23 2.98
N SER A 72 -16.99 -6.01 2.44
CA SER A 72 -18.12 -5.45 1.70
C SER A 72 -18.02 -5.62 0.19
N GLY A 73 -16.91 -6.19 -0.31
CA GLY A 73 -16.69 -6.43 -1.75
C GLY A 73 -16.35 -5.18 -2.55
N TRP A 74 -15.99 -4.08 -1.90
CA TRP A 74 -15.70 -2.78 -2.53
C TRP A 74 -14.20 -2.54 -2.77
N TYR A 75 -13.36 -3.52 -2.49
CA TYR A 75 -11.92 -3.46 -2.76
C TYR A 75 -11.49 -4.49 -3.81
N ASP A 76 -10.25 -4.38 -4.30
CA ASP A 76 -9.70 -5.41 -5.17
C ASP A 76 -9.59 -6.73 -4.39
N PRO A 77 -10.18 -7.83 -4.87
CA PRO A 77 -10.27 -9.08 -4.11
C PRO A 77 -8.92 -9.77 -3.89
N LEU A 78 -7.86 -9.39 -4.63
CA LEU A 78 -6.51 -9.89 -4.40
C LEU A 78 -5.80 -9.17 -3.25
N VAL A 79 -6.24 -7.96 -2.92
CA VAL A 79 -5.57 -7.08 -1.96
C VAL A 79 -6.24 -7.20 -0.61
N THR A 80 -6.07 -8.36 0.03
CA THR A 80 -6.63 -8.62 1.37
C THR A 80 -5.67 -8.13 2.47
N PRO A 81 -6.16 -7.86 3.70
CA PRO A 81 -5.30 -7.48 4.83
C PRO A 81 -4.15 -8.46 5.07
N ASP A 82 -4.42 -9.77 5.02
CA ASP A 82 -3.41 -10.81 5.25
C ASP A 82 -2.34 -10.83 4.17
N VAL A 83 -2.73 -10.67 2.89
CA VAL A 83 -1.79 -10.61 1.77
C VAL A 83 -0.93 -9.35 1.86
N VAL A 84 -1.52 -8.20 2.20
CA VAL A 84 -0.79 -6.94 2.37
C VAL A 84 0.21 -7.03 3.53
N MET A 85 -0.19 -7.63 4.65
CA MET A 85 0.68 -7.83 5.79
C MET A 85 1.87 -8.74 5.43
N ALA A 86 1.61 -9.90 4.82
CA ALA A 86 2.66 -10.83 4.40
C ALA A 86 3.63 -10.19 3.39
N TRP A 87 3.10 -9.42 2.43
CA TRP A 87 3.90 -8.69 1.46
C TRP A 87 4.82 -7.66 2.14
N LEU A 88 4.28 -6.80 3.00
CA LEU A 88 5.04 -5.71 3.62
C LEU A 88 6.05 -6.21 4.66
N ASP A 89 5.75 -7.31 5.36
CA ASP A 89 6.71 -7.98 6.25
C ASP A 89 7.95 -8.47 5.48
N GLU A 90 7.76 -8.94 4.24
CA GLU A 90 8.85 -9.40 3.39
C GLU A 90 9.68 -8.24 2.81
N VAL A 91 9.01 -7.29 2.14
CA VAL A 91 9.68 -6.33 1.25
C VAL A 91 9.90 -4.95 1.85
N ALA A 92 9.48 -4.70 3.08
CA ALA A 92 9.52 -3.36 3.66
C ALA A 92 9.98 -3.37 5.12
N ASP A 93 10.42 -2.21 5.61
CA ASP A 93 10.71 -1.99 7.02
C ASP A 93 9.61 -1.11 7.64
N PRO A 94 9.04 -1.47 8.80
CA PRO A 94 8.09 -0.62 9.50
C PRO A 94 8.80 0.64 10.01
N THR A 95 8.17 1.80 9.81
CA THR A 95 8.77 3.10 10.18
C THR A 95 7.95 3.89 11.18
N ALA A 96 6.62 3.75 11.16
CA ALA A 96 5.71 4.37 12.12
C ALA A 96 4.38 3.63 12.15
N GLY A 97 3.65 3.67 13.27
CA GLY A 97 2.36 3.02 13.40
C GLY A 97 1.39 3.83 14.26
N TRP A 98 0.10 3.73 13.91
CA TRP A 98 -1.00 4.33 14.66
C TRP A 98 -2.06 3.26 14.95
N PRO A 99 -1.84 2.41 15.97
CA PRO A 99 -2.69 1.24 16.22
C PRO A 99 -4.16 1.59 16.49
N SER A 100 -4.43 2.74 17.11
CA SER A 100 -5.79 3.23 17.36
C SER A 100 -6.59 3.50 16.08
N TYR A 101 -5.91 3.66 14.94
CA TYR A 101 -6.50 3.85 13.62
C TYR A 101 -6.28 2.65 12.68
N GLY A 102 -5.59 1.59 13.14
CA GLY A 102 -5.26 0.44 12.31
C GLY A 102 -4.29 0.74 11.16
N GLN A 103 -3.45 1.76 11.29
CA GLN A 103 -2.53 2.21 10.24
C GLN A 103 -1.06 1.92 10.56
N MET A 104 -0.28 1.57 9.54
CA MET A 104 1.16 1.39 9.63
C MET A 104 1.86 1.93 8.37
N LEU A 105 2.94 2.66 8.58
CA LEU A 105 3.80 3.21 7.52
C LEU A 105 5.04 2.34 7.36
N TYR A 106 5.25 1.87 6.14
CA TYR A 106 6.39 1.05 5.76
C TYR A 106 7.26 1.78 4.74
N ARG A 107 8.57 1.58 4.83
CA ARG A 107 9.52 1.97 3.79
C ARG A 107 9.87 0.75 2.95
N LEU A 108 9.67 0.82 1.64
CA LEU A 108 10.04 -0.28 0.74
C LEU A 108 11.57 -0.46 0.73
N LYS A 109 12.02 -1.72 0.82
CA LYS A 109 13.43 -2.10 0.70
C LYS A 109 13.85 -2.09 -0.76
N GLU A 110 15.17 -2.05 -0.98
CA GLU A 110 15.74 -2.47 -2.26
C GLU A 110 15.90 -4.00 -2.23
N LYS A 111 15.67 -4.65 -3.38
CA LYS A 111 15.88 -6.09 -3.50
C LYS A 111 17.35 -6.42 -3.16
N PRO A 112 17.62 -7.41 -2.29
CA PRO A 112 18.98 -7.84 -1.96
C PRO A 112 19.80 -8.30 -3.17
#